data_AF-A0A497URH1-F1
#
_entry.id   AF-A0A497URH1-F1
#
_cell.length_a   1.000
_cell.length_b   1.000
_cell.length_c   1.000
_cell.angle_alpha   90.00
_cell.angle_beta   90.00
_cell.angle_gamma   90.00
#
_symmetry.space_group_name_H-M   'P 1'
#
loop_
_entity.id
_entity.type
_entity.pdbx_description
1 polymer ?
#
loop_
_entity_poly.entity_id
_entity_poly.type
_entity_poly.pdbx_seq_one_letter_code
_entity_poly.pdbx_strand_id
1 'polypeptide(L)'
;MGFLLRLFSKNTLFVFFIFLQIIALVLIFSRNAMQKSWIAGQTAAFNSWVSGYIDEGVSYLKLKQINEDLVVQNKALMTQLYGKDGAKMPVFKRVHDTIGGGQIYTFVDGEIVFNSINRRNNYFTINRGRRDGVFPQMGVMAPRGIAGIVINSTDSYALVQSVLSVNKIRINAALKSSGYFGTLTWNGDNSRVMHLADIPKYVALKVGDTVVTDGKSAIFPKGVTIGTIAGYSVDNKTGFWDISVELSEKMGALNKVYVVKNLKKAEVQKIQDTMQAVIKKKMISRTLFTDILIMIFLVALQIFVLNRITLFGKYTPVLYPVFVMFYPFFRNKFQFLALSFLIGLSIDGFLYSWGINAFATTLIAYFRTLIFRTSTDTSTDFFSFQSLQWAQFLLFLFSSIFLHQLLVQYIEFFKFSRFFEILFNVLVTSVISFIFIVIYALIFKIKQKV
;
A
#
# COMPACT_ATOMS: atom_id res chain seq x y z
N MET A 1 -26.54 6.28 2.07
CA MET A 1 -25.38 5.44 2.47
C MET A 1 -24.12 5.66 1.60
N GLY A 2 -24.21 5.84 0.28
CA GLY A 2 -23.03 5.92 -0.61
C GLY A 2 -22.12 7.16 -0.46
N PHE A 3 -22.66 8.32 -0.05
CA PHE A 3 -21.87 9.53 0.21
C PHE A 3 -20.94 9.36 1.42
N LEU A 4 -21.46 8.78 2.50
CA LEU A 4 -20.68 8.47 3.71
C LEU A 4 -19.56 7.47 3.37
N LEU A 5 -19.85 6.38 2.66
CA LEU A 5 -18.83 5.40 2.25
C LEU A 5 -17.73 6.01 1.34
N ARG A 6 -18.06 7.00 0.51
CA ARG A 6 -17.08 7.77 -0.28
C ARG A 6 -16.24 8.73 0.58
N LEU A 7 -16.82 9.34 1.60
CA LEU A 7 -16.09 10.16 2.57
C LEU A 7 -15.11 9.30 3.39
N PHE A 8 -15.56 8.13 3.86
CA PHE A 8 -14.77 7.17 4.64
C PHE A 8 -13.60 6.56 3.84
N SER A 9 -13.79 6.31 2.54
CA SER A 9 -12.74 5.75 1.66
C SER A 9 -11.70 6.77 1.20
N LYS A 10 -12.03 8.07 1.14
CA LYS A 10 -11.04 9.13 0.85
C LYS A 10 -10.25 9.57 2.07
N ASN A 11 -10.87 9.57 3.27
CA ASN A 11 -10.26 10.06 4.51
C ASN A 11 -9.99 8.95 5.54
N THR A 12 -9.61 7.75 5.08
CA THR A 12 -9.50 6.55 5.93
C THR A 12 -8.57 6.73 7.14
N LEU A 13 -7.49 7.54 7.02
CA LEU A 13 -6.61 7.85 8.15
C LEU A 13 -7.33 8.64 9.26
N PHE A 14 -8.09 9.67 8.89
CA PHE A 14 -8.85 10.49 9.82
C PHE A 14 -9.92 9.67 10.54
N VAL A 15 -10.57 8.77 9.80
CA VAL A 15 -11.57 7.84 10.35
C VAL A 15 -10.94 6.90 11.37
N PHE A 16 -9.77 6.34 11.05
CA PHE A 16 -9.02 5.48 11.98
C PHE A 16 -8.58 6.24 13.23
N PHE A 17 -8.16 7.50 13.09
CA PHE A 17 -7.87 8.39 14.21
C PHE A 17 -9.11 8.59 15.11
N ILE A 18 -10.27 8.95 14.53
CA ILE A 18 -11.53 9.13 15.28
C ILE A 18 -11.94 7.84 15.98
N PHE A 19 -11.78 6.69 15.32
CA PHE A 19 -12.05 5.39 15.94
C PHE A 19 -11.21 5.16 17.20
N LEU A 20 -9.90 5.43 17.17
CA LEU A 20 -9.03 5.31 18.35
C LEU A 20 -9.40 6.34 19.45
N GLN A 21 -9.78 7.56 19.07
CA GLN A 21 -10.23 8.58 20.02
C GLN A 21 -11.54 8.17 20.73
N ILE A 22 -12.50 7.59 20.00
CA ILE A 22 -13.74 7.06 20.58
C ILE A 22 -13.43 5.95 21.57
N ILE A 23 -12.52 5.02 21.25
CA ILE A 23 -12.10 3.97 22.19
C ILE A 23 -11.50 4.59 23.46
N ALA A 24 -10.60 5.56 23.32
CA ALA A 24 -10.01 6.24 24.48
C ALA A 24 -11.07 6.93 25.35
N LEU A 25 -12.02 7.63 24.73
CA LEU A 25 -13.13 8.28 25.45
C LEU A 25 -14.04 7.26 26.15
N VAL A 26 -14.38 6.16 25.49
CA VAL A 26 -15.17 5.08 26.12
C VAL A 26 -14.43 4.54 27.35
N LEU A 27 -13.12 4.32 27.27
CA LEU A 27 -12.32 3.89 28.43
C LEU A 27 -12.36 4.92 29.57
N ILE A 28 -12.21 6.21 29.26
CA ILE A 28 -12.27 7.32 30.23
C ILE A 28 -13.63 7.35 30.95
N PHE A 29 -14.74 7.23 30.20
CA PHE A 29 -16.09 7.34 30.76
C PHE A 29 -16.63 6.04 31.38
N SER A 30 -16.09 4.87 31.02
CA SER A 30 -16.53 3.56 31.53
C SER A 30 -16.43 3.39 33.06
N ARG A 31 -15.72 4.29 33.75
CA ARG A 31 -15.62 4.35 35.21
C ARG A 31 -16.87 4.95 35.89
N ASN A 32 -17.76 5.65 35.17
CA ASN A 32 -18.90 6.33 35.81
C ASN A 32 -20.07 5.37 36.03
N ALA A 33 -20.40 5.08 37.31
CA ALA A 33 -21.36 4.06 37.74
C ALA A 33 -22.77 4.21 37.13
N MET A 34 -23.13 5.40 36.66
CA MET A 34 -24.44 5.73 36.10
C MET A 34 -24.68 5.12 34.70
N GLN A 35 -23.64 4.73 33.96
CA GLN A 35 -23.77 4.17 32.60
C GLN A 35 -23.81 2.64 32.53
N LYS A 36 -23.47 1.92 33.62
CA LYS A 36 -23.74 0.46 33.70
C LYS A 36 -25.24 0.15 33.59
N SER A 37 -26.11 1.08 34.02
CA SER A 37 -27.57 0.97 33.91
C SER A 37 -28.10 1.35 32.52
N TRP A 38 -27.51 2.35 31.85
CA TRP A 38 -27.92 2.74 30.49
C TRP A 38 -27.50 1.73 29.41
N ILE A 39 -26.31 1.12 29.55
CA ILE A 39 -25.80 0.11 28.60
C ILE A 39 -26.56 -1.21 28.75
N ALA A 40 -26.96 -1.59 29.96
CA ALA A 40 -27.81 -2.77 30.19
C ALA A 40 -29.19 -2.63 29.51
N GLY A 41 -29.75 -1.41 29.48
CA GLY A 41 -31.00 -1.10 28.76
C GLY A 41 -30.85 -1.10 27.23
N GLN A 42 -29.66 -0.81 26.68
CA GLN A 42 -29.42 -0.84 25.24
C GLN A 42 -29.10 -2.25 24.68
N THR A 43 -28.58 -3.17 25.50
CA THR A 43 -28.33 -4.56 25.06
C THR A 43 -29.61 -5.33 24.72
N ALA A 44 -30.75 -5.00 25.35
CA ALA A 44 -32.03 -5.61 25.04
C ALA A 44 -32.61 -5.13 23.69
N ALA A 45 -32.42 -3.85 23.34
CA ALA A 45 -32.87 -3.29 22.06
C ALA A 45 -31.93 -3.64 20.90
N PHE A 46 -30.63 -3.75 21.14
CA PHE A 46 -29.63 -4.13 20.14
C PHE A 46 -29.76 -5.61 19.73
N ASN A 47 -30.05 -6.51 20.68
CA ASN A 47 -30.32 -7.92 20.38
C ASN A 47 -31.60 -8.12 19.53
N SER A 48 -32.59 -7.24 19.66
CA SER A 48 -33.80 -7.26 18.83
C SER A 48 -33.59 -6.62 17.44
N TRP A 49 -32.65 -5.68 17.29
CA TRP A 49 -32.28 -5.08 16.00
C TRP A 49 -31.40 -6.02 15.15
N VAL A 50 -30.50 -6.77 15.79
CA VAL A 50 -29.58 -7.69 15.11
C VAL A 50 -30.29 -8.94 14.57
N SER A 51 -31.42 -9.36 15.14
CA SER A 51 -32.21 -10.48 14.59
C SER A 51 -33.01 -10.11 13.33
N GLY A 52 -33.26 -8.82 13.07
CA GLY A 52 -34.01 -8.35 11.88
C GLY A 52 -33.17 -8.21 10.60
N TYR A 53 -31.84 -8.32 10.71
CA TYR A 53 -30.90 -8.19 9.57
C TYR A 53 -30.21 -9.51 9.20
N ILE A 54 -30.69 -10.66 9.69
CA ILE A 54 -30.19 -12.00 9.31
C ILE A 54 -31.10 -12.60 8.21
N ASP A 55 -31.46 -11.82 7.20
CA ASP A 55 -32.13 -12.36 6.00
C ASP A 55 -31.54 -11.89 4.66
N GLU A 56 -30.55 -10.99 4.69
CA GLU A 56 -29.89 -10.48 3.46
C GLU A 56 -28.50 -11.10 3.19
N GLY A 57 -27.97 -11.89 4.13
CA GLY A 57 -26.67 -12.57 4.01
C GLY A 57 -26.69 -13.90 3.23
N VAL A 58 -27.87 -14.45 2.93
CA VAL A 58 -28.03 -15.75 2.25
C VAL A 58 -27.86 -15.65 0.72
N SER A 59 -27.81 -14.44 0.16
CA SER A 59 -27.66 -14.21 -1.29
C SER A 59 -26.26 -14.56 -1.83
N TYR A 60 -25.21 -14.42 -1.01
CA TYR A 60 -23.83 -14.69 -1.44
C TYR A 60 -23.48 -16.18 -1.55
N LEU A 61 -24.11 -17.03 -0.74
CA LEU A 61 -23.89 -18.49 -0.78
C LEU A 61 -24.65 -19.13 -1.96
N LYS A 62 -25.84 -18.63 -2.29
CA LYS A 62 -26.58 -19.06 -3.50
C LYS A 62 -25.85 -18.68 -4.79
N LEU A 63 -25.14 -17.55 -4.83
CA LEU A 63 -24.43 -17.10 -6.03
C LEU A 63 -23.27 -18.03 -6.41
N LYS A 64 -22.53 -18.56 -5.43
CA LYS A 64 -21.46 -19.53 -5.68
C LYS A 64 -22.03 -20.84 -6.24
N GLN A 65 -23.12 -21.31 -5.64
CA GLN A 65 -23.78 -22.57 -6.02
C GLN A 65 -24.40 -22.50 -7.43
N ILE A 66 -25.07 -21.39 -7.77
CA ILE A 66 -25.63 -21.14 -9.12
C ILE A 66 -24.52 -21.07 -10.18
N ASN A 67 -23.37 -20.48 -9.83
CA ASN A 67 -22.27 -20.35 -10.78
C ASN A 67 -21.56 -21.69 -11.01
N GLU A 68 -21.42 -22.53 -9.99
CA GLU A 68 -20.91 -23.89 -10.12
C GLU A 68 -21.83 -24.75 -11.02
N ASP A 69 -23.15 -24.65 -10.84
CA ASP A 69 -24.14 -25.34 -11.70
C ASP A 69 -24.11 -24.85 -13.15
N LEU A 70 -24.02 -23.54 -13.37
CA LEU A 70 -23.88 -22.94 -14.71
C LEU A 70 -22.59 -23.38 -15.41
N VAL A 71 -21.50 -23.56 -14.67
CA VAL A 71 -20.23 -24.05 -15.22
C VAL A 71 -20.35 -25.52 -15.64
N VAL A 72 -21.04 -26.34 -14.85
CA VAL A 72 -21.29 -27.76 -15.19
C VAL A 72 -22.18 -27.89 -16.43
N GLN A 73 -23.26 -27.10 -16.53
CA GLN A 73 -24.15 -27.11 -17.69
C GLN A 73 -23.46 -26.61 -18.97
N ASN A 74 -22.68 -25.53 -18.88
CA ASN A 74 -21.88 -25.05 -20.01
C ASN A 74 -20.86 -26.10 -20.46
N LYS A 75 -20.21 -26.80 -19.52
CA LYS A 75 -19.27 -27.88 -19.84
C LYS A 75 -19.97 -29.03 -20.59
N ALA A 76 -21.18 -29.41 -20.18
CA ALA A 76 -21.97 -30.45 -20.84
C ALA A 76 -22.39 -30.04 -22.26
N LEU A 77 -22.92 -28.82 -22.44
CA LEU A 77 -23.30 -28.28 -23.76
C LEU A 77 -22.09 -28.16 -24.70
N MET A 78 -20.94 -27.69 -24.20
CA MET A 78 -19.72 -27.59 -25.00
C MET A 78 -19.20 -28.96 -25.44
N THR A 79 -19.36 -29.99 -24.60
CA THR A 79 -19.01 -31.37 -24.96
C THR A 79 -19.94 -31.92 -26.04
N GLN A 80 -21.22 -31.51 -26.02
CA GLN A 80 -22.23 -31.94 -26.99
C GLN A 80 -22.12 -31.21 -28.34
N LEU A 81 -21.67 -29.94 -28.34
CA LEU A 81 -21.46 -29.11 -29.54
C LEU A 81 -20.13 -29.39 -30.25
N TYR A 82 -19.06 -29.69 -29.51
CA TYR A 82 -17.70 -29.79 -30.04
C TYR A 82 -17.05 -31.18 -29.88
N GLY A 83 -17.78 -32.17 -29.35
CA GLY A 83 -17.27 -33.52 -29.04
C GLY A 83 -16.91 -34.40 -30.25
N LYS A 84 -17.04 -33.89 -31.48
CA LYS A 84 -16.68 -34.59 -32.71
C LYS A 84 -15.98 -33.64 -33.69
N ASP A 85 -14.75 -33.24 -33.38
CA ASP A 85 -13.76 -32.88 -34.39
C ASP A 85 -12.36 -33.10 -33.84
N GLY A 86 -11.65 -34.05 -34.45
CA GLY A 86 -10.27 -34.37 -34.10
C GLY A 86 -9.35 -33.19 -34.42
N ALA A 87 -8.94 -32.45 -33.38
CA ALA A 87 -7.91 -31.43 -33.49
C ALA A 87 -6.60 -32.09 -33.95
N LYS A 88 -6.17 -31.77 -35.17
CA LYS A 88 -4.90 -32.21 -35.75
C LYS A 88 -3.73 -31.87 -34.81
N MET A 89 -2.83 -32.82 -34.60
CA MET A 89 -1.64 -32.65 -33.76
C MET A 89 -0.75 -31.51 -34.30
N PRO A 90 -0.39 -30.51 -33.48
CA PRO A 90 0.50 -29.43 -33.90
C PRO A 90 1.96 -29.89 -33.95
N VAL A 91 2.69 -29.36 -34.93
CA VAL A 91 4.11 -29.64 -35.17
C VAL A 91 4.96 -28.64 -34.38
N PHE A 92 5.78 -29.14 -33.45
CA PHE A 92 6.77 -28.33 -32.73
C PHE A 92 7.82 -27.78 -33.70
N LYS A 93 7.84 -26.46 -33.93
CA LYS A 93 8.95 -25.81 -34.64
C LYS A 93 9.94 -25.23 -33.63
N ARG A 94 10.91 -26.03 -33.20
CA ARG A 94 12.08 -25.53 -32.47
C ARG A 94 12.93 -24.71 -33.45
N VAL A 95 12.95 -23.39 -33.28
CA VAL A 95 13.90 -22.53 -34.00
C VAL A 95 15.25 -22.64 -33.28
N HIS A 96 16.23 -23.22 -33.96
CA HIS A 96 17.60 -23.29 -33.49
C HIS A 96 18.31 -22.00 -33.91
N ASP A 97 18.69 -21.17 -32.96
CA ASP A 97 19.56 -20.03 -33.22
C ASP A 97 20.96 -20.56 -33.55
N THR A 98 21.52 -20.16 -34.70
CA THR A 98 22.74 -20.74 -35.29
C THR A 98 23.99 -19.92 -34.97
N ILE A 99 23.92 -18.98 -34.02
CA ILE A 99 25.06 -18.15 -33.62
C ILE A 99 25.36 -18.40 -32.13
N GLY A 100 26.57 -18.85 -31.84
CA GLY A 100 27.01 -19.33 -30.51
C GLY A 100 26.74 -18.33 -29.38
N GLY A 101 25.73 -18.61 -28.56
CA GLY A 101 25.36 -17.81 -27.38
C GLY A 101 24.37 -18.46 -26.40
N GLY A 102 23.97 -19.71 -26.65
CA GLY A 102 22.95 -20.44 -25.87
C GLY A 102 21.54 -19.86 -26.06
N GLN A 103 20.57 -20.72 -26.34
CA GLN A 103 19.18 -20.31 -26.57
C GLN A 103 18.61 -19.57 -25.35
N ILE A 104 18.17 -18.31 -25.51
CA ILE A 104 17.61 -17.50 -24.42
C ILE A 104 16.08 -17.65 -24.34
N TYR A 105 15.42 -17.79 -25.49
CA TYR A 105 13.96 -17.92 -25.57
C TYR A 105 13.54 -19.13 -26.39
N THR A 106 12.43 -19.76 -25.99
CA THR A 106 11.69 -20.74 -26.79
C THR A 106 10.25 -20.28 -26.97
N PHE A 107 9.65 -20.66 -28.10
CA PHE A 107 8.32 -20.25 -28.50
C PHE A 107 7.41 -21.47 -28.64
N VAL A 108 6.15 -21.30 -28.26
CA VAL A 108 5.07 -22.28 -28.45
C VAL A 108 3.93 -21.57 -29.15
N ASP A 109 3.61 -21.95 -30.38
CA ASP A 109 2.45 -21.41 -31.09
C ASP A 109 1.15 -21.86 -30.39
N GLY A 110 0.09 -21.06 -30.52
CA GLY A 110 -1.23 -21.40 -30.02
C GLY A 110 -2.32 -20.61 -30.73
N GLU A 111 -3.54 -21.11 -30.63
CA GLU A 111 -4.75 -20.48 -31.16
C GLU A 111 -5.64 -20.03 -30.01
N ILE A 112 -6.30 -18.90 -30.21
CA ILE A 112 -7.22 -18.33 -29.24
C ILE A 112 -8.58 -19.01 -29.39
N VAL A 113 -9.07 -19.57 -28.28
CA VAL A 113 -10.35 -20.27 -28.20
C VAL A 113 -11.44 -19.34 -27.70
N PHE A 114 -11.09 -18.39 -26.84
CA PHE A 114 -12.01 -17.40 -26.29
C PHE A 114 -11.28 -16.07 -26.10
N ASN A 115 -11.93 -14.96 -26.45
CA ASN A 115 -11.36 -13.63 -26.32
C ASN A 115 -12.39 -12.65 -25.74
N SER A 116 -12.01 -11.91 -24.69
CA SER A 116 -12.80 -10.81 -24.15
C SER A 116 -12.04 -9.49 -24.33
N ILE A 117 -12.73 -8.45 -24.79
CA ILE A 117 -12.13 -7.11 -25.02
C ILE A 117 -12.94 -5.95 -24.41
N ASN A 118 -14.14 -6.23 -23.90
CA ASN A 118 -15.11 -5.24 -23.43
C ASN A 118 -15.24 -5.19 -21.89
N ARG A 119 -14.39 -5.91 -21.17
CA ARG A 119 -14.37 -5.94 -19.70
C ARG A 119 -13.32 -4.98 -19.17
N ARG A 120 -13.45 -4.58 -17.91
CA ARG A 120 -12.40 -3.80 -17.20
C ARG A 120 -11.08 -4.58 -17.09
N ASN A 121 -11.17 -5.89 -16.91
CA ASN A 121 -10.02 -6.80 -17.00
C ASN A 121 -10.34 -7.81 -18.09
N ASN A 122 -9.53 -7.81 -19.13
CA ASN A 122 -9.73 -8.66 -20.30
C ASN A 122 -8.82 -9.87 -20.25
N TYR A 123 -9.38 -11.01 -20.65
CA TYR A 123 -8.69 -12.29 -20.69
C TYR A 123 -8.99 -12.99 -22.01
N PHE A 124 -8.06 -13.84 -22.43
CA PHE A 124 -8.26 -14.76 -23.53
C PHE A 124 -7.70 -16.13 -23.17
N THR A 125 -8.27 -17.17 -23.77
CA THR A 125 -7.89 -18.56 -23.55
C THR A 125 -7.21 -19.10 -24.79
N ILE A 126 -6.09 -19.80 -24.62
CA ILE A 126 -5.34 -20.41 -25.70
C ILE A 126 -5.40 -21.93 -25.60
N ASN A 127 -5.38 -22.62 -26.75
CA ASN A 127 -5.38 -24.09 -26.84
C ASN A 127 -4.00 -24.72 -26.57
N ARG A 128 -3.27 -24.17 -25.58
CA ARG A 128 -1.98 -24.68 -25.12
C ARG A 128 -1.93 -24.68 -23.60
N GLY A 129 -1.43 -25.75 -23.01
CA GLY A 129 -1.36 -25.94 -21.56
C GLY A 129 0.01 -26.42 -21.07
N ARG A 130 0.02 -27.02 -19.89
CA ARG A 130 1.25 -27.52 -19.24
C ARG A 130 1.95 -28.59 -20.07
N ARG A 131 1.21 -29.44 -20.77
CA ARG A 131 1.78 -30.48 -21.65
C ARG A 131 2.55 -29.88 -22.83
N ASP A 132 2.18 -28.68 -23.24
CA ASP A 132 2.86 -27.91 -24.29
C ASP A 132 3.98 -27.00 -23.74
N GLY A 133 4.27 -27.11 -22.44
CA GLY A 133 5.29 -26.31 -21.77
C GLY A 133 4.87 -24.88 -21.42
N VAL A 134 3.57 -24.57 -21.44
CA VAL A 134 3.00 -23.28 -21.06
C VAL A 134 2.75 -23.22 -19.56
N PHE A 135 3.39 -22.27 -18.88
CA PHE A 135 3.26 -22.07 -17.43
C PHE A 135 2.93 -20.60 -17.09
N PRO A 136 2.42 -20.32 -15.88
CA PRO A 136 2.17 -18.95 -15.43
C PRO A 136 3.42 -18.05 -15.53
N GLN A 137 3.17 -16.76 -15.73
CA GLN A 137 4.18 -15.70 -15.94
C GLN A 137 5.02 -15.81 -17.21
N MET A 138 4.59 -16.61 -18.19
CA MET A 138 5.14 -16.57 -19.55
C MET A 138 4.49 -15.43 -20.34
N GLY A 139 5.29 -14.79 -21.20
CA GLY A 139 4.79 -13.76 -22.11
C GLY A 139 4.01 -14.39 -23.26
N VAL A 140 2.97 -13.72 -23.73
CA VAL A 140 2.22 -14.13 -24.92
C VAL A 140 2.31 -13.01 -25.95
N MET A 141 2.91 -13.34 -27.09
CA MET A 141 3.08 -12.47 -28.23
C MET A 141 2.05 -12.77 -29.32
N ALA A 142 1.76 -11.75 -30.11
CA ALA A 142 1.02 -11.86 -31.35
C ALA A 142 1.96 -11.56 -32.53
N PRO A 143 1.59 -11.89 -33.77
CA PRO A 143 2.44 -11.66 -34.94
C PRO A 143 2.94 -10.20 -35.09
N ARG A 144 2.14 -9.21 -34.67
CA ARG A 144 2.47 -7.78 -34.76
C ARG A 144 2.64 -7.10 -33.41
N GLY A 145 2.82 -7.86 -32.33
CA GLY A 145 3.23 -7.30 -31.05
C GLY A 145 2.98 -8.17 -29.83
N ILE A 146 2.51 -7.56 -28.75
CA ILE A 146 2.31 -8.24 -27.46
C ILE A 146 0.82 -8.42 -27.20
N ALA A 147 0.44 -9.62 -26.78
CA ALA A 147 -0.94 -9.96 -26.48
C ALA A 147 -1.24 -10.01 -24.97
N GLY A 148 -0.32 -10.54 -24.15
CA GLY A 148 -0.59 -10.69 -22.72
C GLY A 148 0.42 -11.50 -21.94
N ILE A 149 0.02 -11.92 -20.73
CA ILE A 149 0.83 -12.76 -19.82
C ILE A 149 -0.03 -13.93 -19.33
N VAL A 150 0.52 -15.14 -19.36
CA VAL A 150 -0.16 -16.34 -18.85
C VAL A 150 -0.35 -16.20 -17.34
N ILE A 151 -1.59 -16.32 -16.86
CA ILE A 151 -1.91 -16.26 -15.42
C ILE A 151 -2.24 -17.63 -14.83
N ASN A 152 -2.75 -18.55 -15.64
CA ASN A 152 -3.03 -19.92 -15.22
C ASN A 152 -2.93 -20.88 -16.41
N SER A 153 -2.64 -22.15 -16.13
CA SER A 153 -2.56 -23.23 -17.13
C SER A 153 -3.12 -24.53 -16.56
N THR A 154 -4.00 -25.17 -17.34
CA THR A 154 -4.38 -26.58 -17.21
C THR A 154 -3.47 -27.42 -18.11
N ASP A 155 -3.73 -28.72 -18.24
CA ASP A 155 -2.90 -29.60 -19.07
C ASP A 155 -2.97 -29.30 -20.57
N SER A 156 -4.10 -28.74 -21.06
CA SER A 156 -4.36 -28.48 -22.49
C SER A 156 -4.68 -27.03 -22.84
N TYR A 157 -4.98 -26.19 -21.85
CA TYR A 157 -5.37 -24.80 -22.08
C TYR A 157 -4.68 -23.86 -21.09
N ALA A 158 -4.53 -22.61 -21.49
CA ALA A 158 -3.99 -21.58 -20.63
C ALA A 158 -4.85 -20.32 -20.70
N LEU A 159 -5.06 -19.73 -19.52
CA LEU A 159 -5.72 -18.45 -19.37
C LEU A 159 -4.66 -17.35 -19.40
N VAL A 160 -4.85 -16.41 -20.31
CA VAL A 160 -3.94 -15.30 -20.54
C VAL A 160 -4.63 -14.01 -20.16
N GLN A 161 -3.96 -13.20 -19.33
CA GLN A 161 -4.39 -11.83 -19.07
C GLN A 161 -3.95 -10.94 -20.22
N SER A 162 -4.92 -10.27 -20.85
CA SER A 162 -4.67 -9.38 -21.98
C SER A 162 -3.95 -8.11 -21.53
N VAL A 163 -3.11 -7.56 -22.41
CA VAL A 163 -2.53 -6.21 -22.24
C VAL A 163 -3.59 -5.13 -22.06
N LEU A 164 -4.81 -5.38 -22.57
CA LEU A 164 -6.00 -4.55 -22.33
C LEU A 164 -6.64 -4.86 -20.96
N SER A 165 -5.87 -4.89 -19.88
CA SER A 165 -6.39 -5.05 -18.52
C SER A 165 -6.01 -3.84 -17.67
N VAL A 166 -7.02 -3.13 -17.16
CA VAL A 166 -6.84 -1.80 -16.55
C VAL A 166 -5.83 -1.85 -15.41
N ASN A 167 -4.66 -1.26 -15.63
CA ASN A 167 -3.55 -1.17 -14.66
C ASN A 167 -3.11 -2.52 -14.04
N LYS A 168 -3.33 -3.65 -14.74
CA LYS A 168 -2.91 -4.98 -14.25
C LYS A 168 -1.61 -5.45 -14.87
N ILE A 169 -1.36 -5.07 -16.12
CA ILE A 169 -0.11 -5.38 -16.82
C ILE A 169 0.69 -4.09 -16.98
N ARG A 170 1.94 -4.14 -16.52
CA ARG A 170 2.95 -3.08 -16.70
C ARG A 170 4.05 -3.66 -17.58
N ILE A 171 4.25 -3.07 -18.76
CA ILE A 171 5.26 -3.53 -19.71
C ILE A 171 6.35 -2.47 -19.77
N ASN A 172 7.60 -2.88 -19.59
CA ASN A 172 8.73 -1.99 -19.82
C ASN A 172 8.92 -1.85 -21.34
N ALA A 173 8.65 -0.65 -21.83
CA ALA A 173 8.71 -0.33 -23.25
C ALA A 173 9.73 0.79 -23.48
N ALA A 174 10.33 0.82 -24.65
CA ALA A 174 11.32 1.81 -25.05
C ALA A 174 10.94 2.46 -26.38
N LEU A 175 11.29 3.74 -26.50
CA LEU A 175 11.25 4.46 -27.77
C LEU A 175 12.36 3.91 -28.68
N LYS A 176 12.02 3.46 -29.88
CA LYS A 176 13.00 2.89 -30.81
C LYS A 176 14.03 3.93 -31.27
N SER A 177 13.63 5.19 -31.39
CA SER A 177 14.47 6.30 -31.85
C SER A 177 15.54 6.71 -30.82
N SER A 178 15.17 6.81 -29.55
CA SER A 178 16.05 7.34 -28.49
C SER A 178 16.55 6.30 -27.49
N GLY A 179 15.92 5.12 -27.42
CA GLY A 179 16.24 4.07 -26.45
C GLY A 179 15.77 4.35 -25.02
N TYR A 180 15.15 5.52 -24.76
CA TYR A 180 14.56 5.81 -23.45
C TYR A 180 13.40 4.86 -23.17
N PHE A 181 13.33 4.38 -21.94
CA PHE A 181 12.35 3.41 -21.49
C PHE A 181 11.35 4.04 -20.54
N GLY A 182 10.13 3.51 -20.55
CA GLY A 182 9.02 3.90 -19.70
C GLY A 182 8.12 2.71 -19.40
N THR A 183 7.08 2.96 -18.61
CA THR A 183 6.08 1.92 -18.30
C THR A 183 4.83 2.08 -19.15
N LEU A 184 4.53 1.07 -19.95
CA LEU A 184 3.31 0.98 -20.74
C LEU A 184 2.18 0.32 -19.93
N THR A 185 1.02 0.97 -19.90
CA THR A 185 -0.20 0.53 -19.20
C THR A 185 -1.44 0.80 -20.01
N TRP A 186 -2.50 0.04 -19.78
CA TRP A 186 -3.82 0.32 -20.35
C TRP A 186 -4.73 0.92 -19.29
N ASN A 187 -5.38 2.04 -19.60
CA ASN A 187 -6.19 2.81 -18.66
C ASN A 187 -7.69 2.44 -18.70
N GLY A 188 -8.15 1.77 -19.77
CA GLY A 188 -9.52 1.29 -19.91
C GLY A 188 -10.37 2.01 -20.94
N ASP A 189 -9.87 3.09 -21.54
CA ASP A 189 -10.70 3.97 -22.38
C ASP A 189 -10.84 3.43 -23.81
N ASN A 190 -9.73 3.20 -24.49
CA ASN A 190 -9.69 2.80 -25.90
C ASN A 190 -8.88 1.51 -26.08
N SER A 191 -9.48 0.48 -26.69
CA SER A 191 -8.83 -0.82 -26.92
C SER A 191 -7.65 -0.79 -27.91
N ARG A 192 -7.44 0.34 -28.61
CA ARG A 192 -6.31 0.54 -29.53
C ARG A 192 -5.16 1.34 -28.93
N VAL A 193 -5.39 2.04 -27.81
CA VAL A 193 -4.43 3.00 -27.26
C VAL A 193 -4.01 2.57 -25.86
N MET A 194 -2.70 2.55 -25.62
CA MET A 194 -2.08 2.38 -24.32
C MET A 194 -1.30 3.63 -23.93
N HIS A 195 -1.04 3.81 -22.64
CA HIS A 195 -0.32 4.95 -22.09
C HIS A 195 1.08 4.54 -21.66
N LEU A 196 2.08 5.23 -22.22
CA LEU A 196 3.49 5.09 -21.87
C LEU A 196 3.90 6.27 -21.00
N ALA A 197 4.20 5.97 -19.74
CA ALA A 197 4.63 6.93 -18.73
C ALA A 197 6.11 6.73 -18.36
N ASP A 198 6.61 7.52 -17.41
CA ASP A 198 7.98 7.44 -16.85
C ASP A 198 9.09 7.89 -17.82
N ILE A 199 8.75 8.63 -18.89
CA ILE A 199 9.74 9.21 -19.81
C ILE A 199 9.96 10.70 -19.49
N PRO A 200 11.20 11.14 -19.22
CA PRO A 200 11.48 12.55 -18.89
C PRO A 200 11.11 13.53 -20.00
N LYS A 201 10.66 14.73 -19.61
CA LYS A 201 10.18 15.77 -20.54
C LYS A 201 11.25 16.26 -21.55
N TYR A 202 12.53 16.19 -21.20
CA TYR A 202 13.61 16.62 -22.09
C TYR A 202 13.83 15.67 -23.28
N VAL A 203 13.24 14.47 -23.26
CA VAL A 203 13.32 13.53 -24.38
C VAL A 203 12.43 14.05 -25.51
N ALA A 204 13.03 14.27 -26.68
CA ALA A 204 12.30 14.65 -27.88
C ALA A 204 11.39 13.50 -28.33
N LEU A 205 10.10 13.80 -28.54
CA LEU A 205 9.09 12.86 -29.01
C LEU A 205 8.60 13.26 -30.39
N LYS A 206 8.29 12.28 -31.23
CA LYS A 206 7.67 12.49 -32.54
C LYS A 206 6.49 11.54 -32.73
N VAL A 207 5.35 12.08 -33.14
CA VAL A 207 4.18 11.27 -33.51
C VAL A 207 4.55 10.34 -34.66
N GLY A 208 4.19 9.07 -34.54
CA GLY A 208 4.58 7.99 -35.46
C GLY A 208 5.84 7.21 -35.05
N ASP A 209 6.59 7.65 -34.04
CA ASP A 209 7.75 6.90 -33.55
C ASP A 209 7.35 5.52 -33.01
N THR A 210 8.18 4.52 -33.28
CA THR A 210 7.92 3.13 -32.87
C THR A 210 8.27 2.90 -31.40
N VAL A 211 7.37 2.21 -30.69
CA VAL A 211 7.57 1.73 -29.33
C VAL A 211 7.81 0.23 -29.35
N VAL A 212 8.86 -0.22 -28.66
CA VAL A 212 9.29 -1.62 -28.60
C VAL A 212 9.49 -2.09 -27.16
N THR A 213 9.59 -3.39 -26.90
CA THR A 213 10.00 -3.90 -25.59
C THR A 213 11.47 -3.58 -25.29
N ASP A 214 11.75 -3.17 -24.05
CA ASP A 214 13.11 -2.77 -23.65
C ASP A 214 14.04 -3.97 -23.36
N GLY A 215 13.48 -5.15 -23.11
CA GLY A 215 14.20 -6.37 -22.75
C GLY A 215 14.68 -6.45 -21.30
N LYS A 216 14.38 -5.45 -20.45
CA LYS A 216 14.74 -5.47 -19.03
C LYS A 216 13.76 -6.29 -18.19
N SER A 217 12.56 -6.52 -18.72
CA SER A 217 11.62 -7.51 -18.18
C SER A 217 12.01 -8.91 -18.65
N ALA A 218 12.09 -9.88 -17.73
CA ALA A 218 12.38 -11.27 -18.07
C ALA A 218 11.26 -11.98 -18.85
N ILE A 219 10.13 -11.30 -19.11
CA ILE A 219 8.92 -11.87 -19.69
C ILE A 219 8.92 -11.82 -21.23
N PHE A 220 9.31 -10.68 -21.81
CA PHE A 220 9.29 -10.48 -23.27
C PHE A 220 10.72 -10.33 -23.81
N PRO A 221 11.01 -10.83 -25.02
CA PRO A 221 12.27 -10.54 -25.70
C PRO A 221 12.43 -9.04 -25.93
N LYS A 222 13.67 -8.57 -26.05
CA LYS A 222 13.97 -7.18 -26.43
C LYS A 222 13.58 -6.92 -27.89
N GLY A 223 13.03 -5.74 -28.18
CA GLY A 223 12.80 -5.27 -29.55
C GLY A 223 11.50 -5.75 -30.22
N VAL A 224 10.58 -6.35 -29.45
CA VAL A 224 9.24 -6.68 -29.95
C VAL A 224 8.45 -5.39 -30.15
N THR A 225 7.97 -5.15 -31.36
CA THR A 225 7.14 -3.99 -31.69
C THR A 225 5.85 -4.02 -30.88
N ILE A 226 5.48 -2.89 -30.27
CA ILE A 226 4.24 -2.75 -29.53
C ILE A 226 3.25 -1.87 -30.31
N GLY A 227 3.74 -0.75 -30.83
CA GLY A 227 2.89 0.29 -31.38
C GLY A 227 3.65 1.52 -31.85
N THR A 228 2.91 2.57 -32.15
CA THR A 228 3.44 3.88 -32.56
C THR A 228 2.86 4.99 -31.71
N ILE A 229 3.62 6.07 -31.50
CA ILE A 229 3.13 7.25 -30.78
C ILE A 229 1.97 7.88 -31.57
N ALA A 230 0.79 7.95 -30.96
CA ALA A 230 -0.38 8.64 -31.49
C ALA A 230 -0.46 10.10 -30.99
N GLY A 231 0.07 10.38 -29.79
CA GLY A 231 0.10 11.71 -29.21
C GLY A 231 0.82 11.70 -27.86
N TYR A 232 1.10 12.87 -27.30
CA TYR A 232 1.73 13.00 -25.99
C TYR A 232 1.32 14.31 -25.30
N SER A 233 1.25 14.28 -23.98
CA SER A 233 1.00 15.43 -23.12
C SER A 233 1.92 15.38 -21.89
N VAL A 234 2.05 16.49 -21.16
CA VAL A 234 2.79 16.50 -19.90
C VAL A 234 1.84 16.09 -18.79
N ASP A 235 2.22 15.09 -17.98
CA ASP A 235 1.49 14.74 -16.77
C ASP A 235 1.71 15.83 -15.71
N ASN A 236 0.63 16.51 -15.34
CA ASN A 236 0.65 17.60 -14.36
C ASN A 236 1.08 17.16 -12.95
N LYS A 237 1.05 15.86 -12.64
CA LYS A 237 1.46 15.33 -11.33
C LYS A 237 2.95 15.01 -11.25
N THR A 238 3.51 14.46 -12.32
CA THR A 238 4.89 13.95 -12.34
C THR A 238 5.86 14.85 -13.11
N GLY A 239 5.34 15.69 -14.02
CA GLY A 239 6.15 16.50 -14.94
C GLY A 239 6.80 15.68 -16.06
N PHE A 240 6.51 14.38 -16.15
CA PHE A 240 6.97 13.48 -17.21
C PHE A 240 6.00 13.49 -18.41
N TRP A 241 6.44 12.92 -19.52
CA TRP A 241 5.57 12.68 -20.66
C TRP A 241 4.55 11.57 -20.33
N ASP A 242 3.28 11.82 -20.65
CA ASP A 242 2.23 10.81 -20.83
C ASP A 242 1.98 10.64 -22.33
N ILE A 243 2.39 9.50 -22.87
CA ILE A 243 2.44 9.24 -24.30
C ILE A 243 1.35 8.23 -24.65
N SER A 244 0.44 8.63 -25.53
CA SER A 244 -0.55 7.75 -26.14
C SER A 244 0.12 6.91 -27.23
N VAL A 245 0.13 5.59 -27.06
CA VAL A 245 0.71 4.60 -27.97
C VAL A 245 -0.41 3.80 -28.61
N GLU A 246 -0.56 3.91 -29.93
CA GLU A 246 -1.48 3.07 -30.69
C GLU A 246 -0.86 1.70 -30.95
N LEU A 247 -1.57 0.65 -30.56
CA LEU A 247 -1.11 -0.74 -30.69
C LEU A 247 -1.05 -1.18 -32.15
N SER A 248 0.07 -1.80 -32.52
CA SER A 248 0.23 -2.42 -33.86
C SER A 248 -0.66 -3.65 -34.05
N GLU A 249 -1.05 -4.31 -32.95
CA GLU A 249 -1.86 -5.51 -32.96
C GLU A 249 -3.33 -5.20 -32.63
N LYS A 250 -4.25 -5.78 -33.41
CA LYS A 250 -5.69 -5.60 -33.21
C LYS A 250 -6.21 -6.68 -32.26
N MET A 251 -6.18 -6.38 -30.96
CA MET A 251 -6.53 -7.32 -29.89
C MET A 251 -7.90 -8.00 -30.04
N GLY A 252 -8.89 -7.34 -30.65
CA GLY A 252 -10.21 -7.90 -30.90
C GLY A 252 -10.29 -8.96 -32.00
N ALA A 253 -9.32 -9.02 -32.90
CA ALA A 253 -9.27 -9.96 -34.03
C ALA A 253 -8.11 -10.96 -33.91
N LEU A 254 -7.58 -11.14 -32.70
CA LEU A 254 -6.49 -12.06 -32.44
C LEU A 254 -6.94 -13.52 -32.60
N ASN A 255 -6.28 -14.25 -33.49
CA ASN A 255 -6.52 -15.69 -33.72
C ASN A 255 -5.31 -16.56 -33.36
N LYS A 256 -4.10 -16.10 -33.68
CA LYS A 256 -2.84 -16.84 -33.43
C LYS A 256 -1.94 -16.07 -32.47
N VAL A 257 -1.29 -16.82 -31.60
CA VAL A 257 -0.36 -16.29 -30.59
C VAL A 257 0.85 -17.19 -30.42
N TYR A 258 1.89 -16.65 -29.79
CA TYR A 258 3.11 -17.36 -29.46
C TYR A 258 3.42 -17.14 -27.97
N VAL A 259 3.45 -18.22 -27.20
CA VAL A 259 3.90 -18.19 -25.81
C VAL A 259 5.42 -18.18 -25.79
N VAL A 260 5.99 -17.22 -25.09
CA VAL A 260 7.42 -17.02 -24.96
C VAL A 260 7.89 -17.48 -23.60
N LYS A 261 8.83 -18.43 -23.60
CA LYS A 261 9.52 -18.91 -22.40
C LYS A 261 10.96 -18.44 -22.43
N ASN A 262 11.34 -17.67 -21.41
CA ASN A 262 12.72 -17.27 -21.16
C ASN A 262 13.44 -18.37 -20.37
N LEU A 263 14.46 -18.97 -20.97
CA LEU A 263 15.22 -20.08 -20.40
C LEU A 263 16.18 -19.64 -19.29
N LYS A 264 16.60 -18.37 -19.28
CA LYS A 264 17.50 -17.79 -18.26
C LYS A 264 16.76 -17.08 -17.12
N LYS A 265 15.42 -17.06 -17.13
CA LYS A 265 14.60 -16.36 -16.12
C LYS A 265 14.92 -16.80 -14.70
N ALA A 266 15.15 -18.09 -14.46
CA ALA A 266 15.44 -18.61 -13.12
C ALA A 266 16.77 -18.08 -12.56
N GLU A 267 17.80 -17.93 -13.39
CA GLU A 267 19.10 -17.39 -12.98
C GLU A 267 19.02 -15.89 -12.70
N VAL A 268 18.36 -15.13 -13.57
CA VAL A 268 18.13 -13.69 -13.39
C VAL A 268 17.31 -13.42 -12.12
N GLN A 269 16.29 -14.25 -11.85
CA GLN A 269 15.46 -14.11 -10.66
C GLN A 269 16.28 -14.29 -9.36
N LYS A 270 17.21 -15.25 -9.29
CA LYS A 270 18.07 -15.44 -8.11
C LYS A 270 18.89 -14.19 -7.77
N ILE A 271 19.39 -13.49 -8.78
CA ILE A 271 20.15 -12.24 -8.58
C ILE A 271 19.23 -11.12 -8.08
N GLN A 272 18.04 -10.98 -8.66
CA GLN A 272 17.06 -9.99 -8.22
C GLN A 272 16.60 -10.24 -6.78
N ASP A 273 16.37 -11.49 -6.40
CA ASP A 273 15.98 -11.87 -5.04
C ASP A 273 17.10 -11.55 -4.04
N THR A 274 18.35 -11.81 -4.42
CA THR A 274 19.53 -11.46 -3.60
C THR A 274 19.65 -9.95 -3.43
N MET A 275 19.49 -9.17 -4.50
CA MET A 275 19.50 -7.71 -4.45
C MET A 275 18.37 -7.16 -3.56
N GLN A 276 17.16 -7.71 -3.69
CA GLN A 276 16.04 -7.34 -2.82
C GLN A 276 16.32 -7.70 -1.36
N ALA A 277 16.93 -8.86 -1.08
CA ALA A 277 17.32 -9.24 0.26
C ALA A 277 18.35 -8.26 0.86
N VAL A 278 19.31 -7.80 0.07
CA VAL A 278 20.30 -6.77 0.49
C VAL A 278 19.62 -5.43 0.76
N ILE A 279 18.73 -4.96 -0.14
CA ILE A 279 17.96 -3.72 0.05
C ILE A 279 17.08 -3.81 1.30
N LYS A 280 16.39 -4.94 1.48
CA LYS A 280 15.56 -5.20 2.66
C LYS A 280 16.42 -5.18 3.92
N LYS A 281 17.58 -5.85 3.93
CA LYS A 281 18.54 -5.83 5.06
C LYS A 281 19.00 -4.41 5.42
N LYS A 282 19.22 -3.54 4.41
CA LYS A 282 19.54 -2.12 4.63
C LYS A 282 18.37 -1.31 5.21
N MET A 283 17.13 -1.67 4.90
CA MET A 283 15.93 -1.06 5.48
C MET A 283 15.55 -1.64 6.87
N ILE A 284 16.01 -2.84 7.23
CA ILE A 284 15.77 -3.53 8.52
C ILE A 284 16.68 -2.97 9.65
N SER A 285 16.92 -1.65 9.73
CA SER A 285 17.57 -1.08 10.92
C SER A 285 16.58 -0.82 12.06
N ARG A 286 15.28 -0.72 11.75
CA ARG A 286 14.17 -0.72 12.73
C ARG A 286 12.97 -1.44 12.12
N THR A 287 12.40 -2.42 12.80
CA THR A 287 11.16 -3.11 12.38
C THR A 287 10.05 -2.82 13.39
N LEU A 288 8.82 -3.25 13.10
CA LEU A 288 7.72 -3.15 14.09
C LEU A 288 8.10 -3.81 15.43
N PHE A 289 8.94 -4.85 15.40
CA PHE A 289 9.52 -5.46 16.59
C PHE A 289 10.41 -4.49 17.40
N THR A 290 11.29 -3.74 16.74
CA THR A 290 12.12 -2.75 17.46
C THR A 290 11.29 -1.61 18.03
N ASP A 291 10.20 -1.23 17.36
CA ASP A 291 9.28 -0.20 17.84
C ASP A 291 8.58 -0.67 19.12
N ILE A 292 8.15 -1.93 19.17
CA ILE A 292 7.57 -2.56 20.37
C ILE A 292 8.60 -2.61 21.51
N LEU A 293 9.85 -3.00 21.24
CA LEU A 293 10.89 -3.02 22.29
C LEU A 293 11.16 -1.63 22.87
N ILE A 294 11.24 -0.60 22.03
CA ILE A 294 11.41 0.79 22.49
C ILE A 294 10.20 1.24 23.31
N MET A 295 8.98 0.88 22.89
CA MET A 295 7.76 1.18 23.62
C MET A 295 7.77 0.56 25.02
N ILE A 296 8.10 -0.74 25.13
CA ILE A 296 8.20 -1.45 26.41
C ILE A 296 9.26 -0.79 27.30
N PHE A 297 10.43 -0.46 26.76
CA PHE A 297 11.49 0.24 27.49
C PHE A 297 11.02 1.61 28.02
N LEU A 298 10.36 2.42 27.20
CA LEU A 298 9.87 3.75 27.61
C LEU A 298 8.76 3.65 28.66
N VAL A 299 7.86 2.68 28.55
CA VAL A 299 6.83 2.42 29.57
C VAL A 299 7.48 2.00 30.88
N ALA A 300 8.41 1.05 30.86
CA ALA A 300 9.12 0.60 32.05
C ALA A 300 9.90 1.75 32.71
N LEU A 301 10.61 2.56 31.92
CA LEU A 301 11.35 3.72 32.40
C LEU A 301 10.42 4.76 33.03
N GLN A 302 9.25 5.02 32.43
CA GLN A 302 8.26 5.92 33.02
C GLN A 302 7.75 5.39 34.37
N ILE A 303 7.27 4.14 34.40
CA ILE A 303 6.56 3.58 35.55
C ILE A 303 7.50 3.30 36.73
N PHE A 304 8.67 2.70 36.48
CA PHE A 304 9.55 2.25 37.56
C PHE A 304 10.55 3.31 38.02
N VAL A 305 10.96 4.22 37.13
CA VAL A 305 11.99 5.23 37.44
C VAL A 305 11.38 6.62 37.57
N LEU A 306 10.76 7.15 36.52
CA LEU A 306 10.34 8.55 36.51
C LEU A 306 9.20 8.85 37.50
N ASN A 307 8.28 7.91 37.70
CA ASN A 307 7.22 8.07 38.70
C ASN A 307 7.74 8.03 40.15
N ARG A 308 8.98 7.58 40.38
CA ARG A 308 9.64 7.67 41.70
C ARG A 308 10.34 9.02 41.90
N ILE A 309 10.52 9.80 40.85
CA ILE A 309 11.14 11.13 40.88
C ILE A 309 10.02 12.18 40.97
N THR A 310 9.66 12.59 42.18
CA THR A 310 8.68 13.65 42.43
C THR A 310 9.38 14.95 42.79
N LEU A 311 9.47 15.87 41.83
CA LEU A 311 10.05 17.19 42.06
C LEU A 311 9.06 18.10 42.77
N PHE A 312 9.53 18.84 43.77
CA PHE A 312 8.71 19.72 44.61
C PHE A 312 7.50 19.01 45.26
N GLY A 313 7.61 17.69 45.47
CA GLY A 313 6.56 16.85 46.07
C GLY A 313 5.29 16.68 45.23
N LYS A 314 5.23 17.27 44.02
CA LYS A 314 4.00 17.31 43.20
C LYS A 314 4.22 16.93 41.73
N TYR A 315 5.38 17.21 41.17
CA TYR A 315 5.57 17.18 39.71
C TYR A 315 6.43 16.01 39.27
N THR A 316 5.83 15.08 38.52
CA THR A 316 6.51 13.92 37.92
C THR A 316 6.90 14.20 36.47
N PRO A 317 8.16 13.93 36.05
CA PRO A 317 8.56 14.01 34.66
C PRO A 317 7.83 12.99 33.77
N VAL A 318 7.44 13.39 32.56
CA VAL A 318 6.79 12.53 31.57
C VAL A 318 7.67 12.39 30.32
N LEU A 319 8.07 11.16 30.01
CA LEU A 319 9.05 10.87 28.95
C LEU A 319 8.48 10.07 27.78
N TYR A 320 7.52 9.18 27.99
CA TYR A 320 7.01 8.29 26.92
C TYR A 320 6.47 9.00 25.65
N PRO A 321 5.99 10.28 25.64
CA PRO A 321 5.62 10.98 24.41
C PRO A 321 6.76 11.13 23.39
N VAL A 322 8.01 10.95 23.82
CA VAL A 322 9.21 10.83 22.97
C VAL A 322 9.04 9.80 21.86
N PHE A 323 8.33 8.70 22.13
CA PHE A 323 8.03 7.69 21.12
C PHE A 323 7.31 8.33 19.92
N VAL A 324 6.30 9.16 20.18
CA VAL A 324 5.49 9.84 19.16
C VAL A 324 6.32 10.89 18.41
N MET A 325 7.12 11.66 19.14
CA MET A 325 7.95 12.76 18.61
C MET A 325 9.01 12.25 17.63
N PHE A 326 9.68 11.14 17.95
CA PHE A 326 10.81 10.63 17.17
C PHE A 326 10.49 9.39 16.34
N TYR A 327 9.20 9.05 16.20
CA TYR A 327 8.79 7.99 15.28
C TYR A 327 9.02 8.43 13.81
N PRO A 328 9.64 7.61 12.94
CA PRO A 328 10.00 8.04 11.58
C PRO A 328 8.82 8.52 10.73
N PHE A 329 8.97 9.64 10.00
CA PHE A 329 7.91 10.27 9.20
C PHE A 329 7.53 9.51 7.92
N PHE A 330 8.43 8.66 7.40
CA PHE A 330 8.22 7.90 6.16
C PHE A 330 7.50 6.56 6.36
N ARG A 331 7.15 6.20 7.60
CA ARG A 331 6.47 4.93 7.92
C ARG A 331 4.96 5.00 7.71
N ASN A 332 4.34 3.83 7.73
CA ASN A 332 2.89 3.70 7.63
C ASN A 332 2.20 4.47 8.78
N LYS A 333 1.37 5.45 8.40
CA LYS A 333 0.67 6.35 9.33
C LYS A 333 -0.36 5.63 10.20
N PHE A 334 -0.97 4.54 9.72
CA PHE A 334 -1.90 3.73 10.52
C PHE A 334 -1.17 3.00 11.65
N GLN A 335 -0.01 2.39 11.34
CA GLN A 335 0.82 1.73 12.35
C GLN A 335 1.31 2.73 13.40
N PHE A 336 1.72 3.93 12.96
CA PHE A 336 2.13 5.00 13.85
C PHE A 336 1.02 5.40 14.84
N LEU A 337 -0.20 5.64 14.35
CA LEU A 337 -1.35 5.97 15.20
C LEU A 337 -1.69 4.84 16.17
N ALA A 338 -1.71 3.59 15.69
CA ALA A 338 -1.99 2.43 16.54
C ALA A 338 -0.95 2.26 17.66
N LEU A 339 0.34 2.37 17.35
CA LEU A 339 1.40 2.28 18.35
C LEU A 339 1.37 3.46 19.34
N SER A 340 1.04 4.66 18.87
CA SER A 340 0.87 5.84 19.73
C SER A 340 -0.30 5.68 20.71
N PHE A 341 -1.39 5.06 20.27
CA PHE A 341 -2.50 4.69 21.15
C PHE A 341 -2.06 3.62 22.18
N LEU A 342 -1.37 2.57 21.74
CA LEU A 342 -0.94 1.47 22.61
C LEU A 342 0.06 1.90 23.70
N ILE A 343 1.00 2.80 23.39
CA ILE A 343 1.92 3.30 24.42
C ILE A 343 1.17 4.10 25.50
N GLY A 344 0.21 4.95 25.09
CA GLY A 344 -0.62 5.70 26.04
C GLY A 344 -1.51 4.78 26.87
N LEU A 345 -2.13 3.77 26.23
CA LEU A 345 -2.95 2.77 26.92
C LEU A 345 -2.14 1.95 27.93
N SER A 346 -0.89 1.64 27.60
CA SER A 346 0.02 0.93 28.51
C SER A 346 0.30 1.77 29.76
N ILE A 347 0.57 3.06 29.60
CA ILE A 347 0.74 4.00 30.71
C ILE A 347 -0.54 4.08 31.55
N ASP A 348 -1.70 4.19 30.90
CA ASP A 348 -3.00 4.24 31.58
C ASP A 348 -3.28 3.01 32.45
N GLY A 349 -2.89 1.82 31.97
CA GLY A 349 -3.04 0.57 32.71
C GLY A 349 -2.22 0.52 34.00
N PHE A 350 -1.00 1.09 34.00
CA PHE A 350 -0.13 1.12 35.19
C PHE A 350 -0.42 2.30 36.13
N LEU A 351 -0.88 3.44 35.59
CA LEU A 351 -1.19 4.64 36.36
C LEU A 351 -2.65 4.75 36.80
N TYR A 352 -3.50 3.82 36.40
CA TYR A 352 -4.95 3.85 36.67
C TYR A 352 -5.63 5.13 36.16
N SER A 353 -5.14 5.71 35.06
CA SER A 353 -5.69 6.90 34.40
C SER A 353 -6.61 6.57 33.22
N TRP A 354 -6.93 5.29 33.00
CA TRP A 354 -8.03 4.78 32.14
C TRP A 354 -8.28 5.57 30.84
N GLY A 355 -7.39 5.46 29.85
CA GLY A 355 -7.57 6.01 28.50
C GLY A 355 -7.14 7.47 28.30
N ILE A 356 -6.83 8.22 29.36
CA ILE A 356 -6.43 9.64 29.27
C ILE A 356 -5.11 9.81 28.50
N ASN A 357 -4.10 9.00 28.82
CA ASN A 357 -2.81 9.08 28.13
C ASN A 357 -2.91 8.52 26.71
N ALA A 358 -3.70 7.47 26.48
CA ALA A 358 -4.02 6.96 25.15
C ALA A 358 -4.68 8.02 24.25
N PHE A 359 -5.58 8.82 24.81
CA PHE A 359 -6.21 9.96 24.13
C PHE A 359 -5.16 11.00 23.73
N ALA A 360 -4.36 11.46 24.69
CA ALA A 360 -3.36 12.52 24.51
C ALA A 360 -2.26 12.15 23.51
N THR A 361 -1.69 10.94 23.60
CA THR A 361 -0.63 10.48 22.68
C THR A 361 -1.13 10.32 21.26
N THR A 362 -2.35 9.81 21.09
CA THR A 362 -2.97 9.61 19.77
C THR A 362 -3.29 10.95 19.10
N LEU A 363 -3.74 11.94 19.87
CA LEU A 363 -4.03 13.29 19.37
C LEU A 363 -2.76 13.97 18.88
N ILE A 364 -1.70 13.93 19.67
CA ILE A 364 -0.40 14.49 19.26
C ILE A 364 0.18 13.75 18.07
N ALA A 365 0.04 12.42 18.01
CA ALA A 365 0.49 11.64 16.86
C ALA A 365 -0.20 12.10 15.56
N TYR A 366 -1.51 12.32 15.61
CA TYR A 366 -2.26 12.80 14.45
C TYR A 366 -1.84 14.21 14.01
N PHE A 367 -1.69 15.13 14.96
CA PHE A 367 -1.32 16.52 14.69
C PHE A 367 0.20 16.77 14.63
N ARG A 368 1.04 15.73 14.78
CA ARG A 368 2.51 15.87 14.85
C ARG A 368 3.08 16.66 13.68
N THR A 369 2.59 16.41 12.48
CA THR A 369 3.03 17.13 11.27
C THR A 369 2.71 18.62 11.34
N LEU A 370 1.56 18.98 11.89
CA LEU A 370 1.17 20.38 12.10
C LEU A 370 2.08 21.03 13.15
N ILE A 371 2.30 20.36 14.29
CA ILE A 371 3.18 20.85 15.36
C ILE A 371 4.60 21.07 14.84
N PHE A 372 5.12 20.13 14.04
CA PHE A 372 6.43 20.24 13.42
C PHE A 372 6.49 21.45 12.47
N ARG A 373 5.52 21.60 11.56
CA ARG A 373 5.47 22.71 10.61
C ARG A 373 5.35 24.08 11.29
N THR A 374 4.55 24.19 12.35
CA THR A 374 4.47 25.44 13.14
C THR A 374 5.79 25.76 13.85
N SER A 375 6.62 24.75 14.10
CA SER A 375 7.92 24.92 14.76
C SER A 375 9.08 25.20 13.81
N THR A 376 8.85 25.12 12.49
CA THR A 376 9.90 25.23 11.46
C THR A 376 9.46 26.18 10.35
N ASP A 377 10.30 27.15 9.98
CA ASP A 377 9.99 28.10 8.89
C ASP A 377 10.09 27.48 7.48
N THR A 378 10.42 26.19 7.39
CA THR A 378 10.70 25.52 6.12
C THR A 378 9.43 24.98 5.48
N SER A 379 9.12 25.45 4.26
CA SER A 379 8.00 24.99 3.43
C SER A 379 8.26 23.64 2.72
N THR A 380 9.40 22.99 2.99
CA THR A 380 9.77 21.73 2.33
C THR A 380 9.04 20.54 2.94
N ASP A 381 8.50 19.65 2.10
CA ASP A 381 7.78 18.44 2.51
C ASP A 381 8.67 17.32 3.09
N PHE A 382 9.98 17.54 3.20
CA PHE A 382 10.93 16.56 3.74
C PHE A 382 11.18 16.80 5.23
N PHE A 383 10.71 15.86 6.06
CA PHE A 383 10.88 15.88 7.51
C PHE A 383 12.20 15.18 7.90
N SER A 384 13.23 15.95 8.25
CA SER A 384 14.48 15.44 8.82
C SER A 384 14.92 16.32 9.98
N PHE A 385 15.34 15.73 11.11
CA PHE A 385 15.82 16.51 12.25
C PHE A 385 17.27 16.98 12.05
N GLN A 386 18.03 16.34 11.16
CA GLN A 386 19.44 16.66 10.91
C GLN A 386 19.64 18.07 10.35
N SER A 387 18.72 18.51 9.49
CA SER A 387 18.78 19.83 8.85
C SER A 387 18.20 20.97 9.68
N LEU A 388 17.56 20.68 10.83
CA LEU A 388 16.91 21.69 11.65
C LEU A 388 17.88 22.49 12.51
N GLN A 389 17.58 23.78 12.68
CA GLN A 389 18.23 24.59 13.71
C GLN A 389 17.86 24.07 15.12
N TRP A 390 18.77 24.24 16.08
CA TRP A 390 18.52 23.78 17.45
C TRP A 390 17.30 24.46 18.09
N ALA A 391 17.08 25.74 17.83
CA ALA A 391 15.90 26.46 18.33
C ALA A 391 14.58 25.83 17.82
N GLN A 392 14.48 25.54 16.53
CA GLN A 392 13.31 24.91 15.91
C GLN A 392 13.07 23.49 16.46
N PHE A 393 14.15 22.71 16.66
CA PHE A 393 14.07 21.39 17.27
C PHE A 393 13.54 21.45 18.71
N LEU A 394 14.07 22.37 19.52
CA LEU A 394 13.62 22.55 20.91
C LEU A 394 12.18 23.07 20.99
N LEU A 395 11.79 23.97 20.08
CA LEU A 395 10.41 24.46 19.99
C LEU A 395 9.43 23.32 19.69
N PHE A 396 9.75 22.46 18.71
CA PHE A 396 8.95 21.27 18.40
C PHE A 396 8.78 20.35 19.60
N LEU A 397 9.85 20.10 20.36
CA LEU A 397 9.79 19.27 21.56
C LEU A 397 8.90 19.91 22.62
N PHE A 398 9.11 21.18 22.93
CA PHE A 398 8.35 21.89 23.94
C PHE A 398 6.86 21.96 23.58
N SER A 399 6.50 22.36 22.36
CA SER A 399 5.11 22.42 21.90
C SER A 399 4.42 21.06 21.93
N SER A 400 5.13 19.99 21.56
CA SER A 400 4.60 18.62 21.63
C SER A 400 4.35 18.17 23.08
N ILE A 401 5.26 18.47 24.00
CA ILE A 401 5.13 18.13 25.43
C ILE A 401 4.02 18.97 26.08
N PHE A 402 3.97 20.26 25.79
CA PHE A 402 2.97 21.17 26.32
C PHE A 402 1.56 20.73 25.91
N LEU A 403 1.35 20.43 24.63
CA LEU A 403 0.06 19.93 24.15
C LEU A 403 -0.30 18.60 24.84
N HIS A 404 0.66 17.71 25.07
CA HIS A 404 0.43 16.45 25.76
C HIS A 404 -0.07 16.68 27.18
N GLN A 405 0.67 17.46 27.96
CA GLN A 405 0.38 17.68 29.37
C GLN A 405 -0.91 18.47 29.57
N LEU A 406 -1.20 19.40 28.66
CA LEU A 406 -2.47 20.10 28.63
C LEU A 406 -3.61 19.09 28.50
N LEU A 407 -3.57 18.18 27.53
CA LEU A 407 -4.64 17.18 27.34
C LEU A 407 -4.80 16.29 28.57
N VAL A 408 -3.71 15.73 29.09
CA VAL A 408 -3.77 14.80 30.23
C VAL A 408 -4.36 15.48 31.46
N GLN A 409 -3.83 16.63 31.88
CA GLN A 409 -4.24 17.26 33.14
C GLN A 409 -5.63 17.89 33.07
N TYR A 410 -6.02 18.43 31.92
CA TYR A 410 -7.38 18.94 31.76
C TYR A 410 -8.42 17.83 31.72
N ILE A 411 -8.10 16.64 31.19
CA ILE A 411 -9.03 15.50 31.24
C ILE A 411 -9.06 14.90 32.66
N GLU A 412 -7.92 14.82 33.34
CA GLU A 412 -7.81 14.21 34.67
C GLU A 412 -8.47 15.04 35.79
N PHE A 413 -8.25 16.36 35.80
CA PHE A 413 -8.68 17.24 36.90
C PHE A 413 -9.80 18.21 36.53
N PHE A 414 -10.51 17.97 35.41
CA PHE A 414 -11.45 18.92 34.81
C PHE A 414 -12.39 19.58 35.84
N LYS A 415 -12.10 20.84 36.18
CA LYS A 415 -12.94 21.71 37.01
C LYS A 415 -12.76 23.15 36.56
N PHE A 416 -13.83 23.79 36.11
CA PHE A 416 -13.80 25.19 35.65
C PHE A 416 -13.25 26.16 36.70
N SER A 417 -13.50 25.90 37.99
CA SER A 417 -13.00 26.73 39.09
C SER A 417 -11.47 26.67 39.29
N ARG A 418 -10.80 25.62 38.78
CA ARG A 418 -9.35 25.38 38.94
C ARG A 418 -8.56 25.61 37.65
N PHE A 419 -9.14 26.31 36.68
CA PHE A 419 -8.55 26.49 35.36
C PHE A 419 -7.09 27.00 35.41
N PHE A 420 -6.83 28.09 36.12
CA PHE A 420 -5.48 28.67 36.24
C PHE A 420 -4.50 27.77 37.00
N GLU A 421 -4.99 27.05 38.01
CA GLU A 421 -4.17 26.12 38.77
C GLU A 421 -3.70 24.94 37.89
N ILE A 422 -4.61 24.39 37.08
CA ILE A 422 -4.31 23.31 36.13
C ILE A 422 -3.31 23.83 35.09
N LEU A 423 -3.54 25.02 34.52
CA LEU A 423 -2.62 25.61 33.54
C LEU A 423 -1.21 25.81 34.11
N PHE A 424 -1.09 26.27 35.36
CA PHE A 424 0.21 26.41 36.02
C PHE A 424 0.90 25.05 36.21
N ASN A 425 0.15 24.02 36.63
CA ASN A 425 0.69 22.66 36.75
C ASN A 425 1.15 22.11 35.39
N VAL A 426 0.40 22.37 34.32
CA VAL A 426 0.79 21.99 32.95
C VAL A 426 2.13 22.63 32.60
N LEU A 427 2.30 23.94 32.80
CA LEU A 427 3.56 24.62 32.49
C LEU A 427 4.75 24.04 33.26
N VAL A 428 4.61 23.86 34.57
CA VAL A 428 5.70 23.32 35.41
C VAL A 428 6.06 21.90 35.00
N THR A 429 5.06 21.02 34.83
CA THR A 429 5.31 19.63 34.39
C THR A 429 5.87 19.56 32.98
N SER A 430 5.48 20.44 32.06
CA SER A 430 6.03 20.51 30.71
C SER A 430 7.50 20.92 30.72
N VAL A 431 7.88 21.92 31.52
CA VAL A 431 9.29 22.35 31.66
C VAL A 431 10.15 21.23 32.24
N ILE A 432 9.69 20.57 33.30
CA ILE A 432 10.40 19.44 33.89
C ILE A 432 10.55 18.31 32.86
N SER A 433 9.46 17.93 32.20
CA SER A 433 9.47 16.85 31.19
C SER A 433 10.37 17.19 30.01
N PHE A 434 10.42 18.46 29.60
CA PHE A 434 11.28 18.95 28.53
C PHE A 434 12.76 18.73 28.82
N ILE A 435 13.22 18.98 30.05
CA ILE A 435 14.61 18.72 30.45
C ILE A 435 14.97 17.24 30.27
N PHE A 436 14.14 16.32 30.77
CA PHE A 436 14.36 14.88 30.63
C PHE A 436 14.34 14.42 29.16
N ILE A 437 13.45 14.99 28.36
CA ILE A 437 13.33 14.68 26.93
C ILE A 437 14.55 15.18 26.14
N VAL A 438 15.08 16.36 26.47
CA VAL A 438 16.33 16.87 25.86
C VAL A 438 17.51 15.98 26.23
N ILE A 439 17.64 15.56 27.50
CA ILE A 439 18.69 14.63 27.94
C ILE A 439 18.59 13.31 27.15
N TYR A 440 17.38 12.75 27.03
CA TYR A 440 17.15 11.56 26.22
C TYR A 440 17.57 11.78 24.75
N ALA A 441 17.20 12.91 24.15
CA ALA A 441 17.53 13.23 22.77
C ALA A 441 19.05 13.32 22.52
N LEU A 442 19.80 13.84 23.50
CA LEU A 442 21.26 13.93 23.46
C LEU A 442 21.92 12.55 23.61
N ILE A 443 21.52 11.75 24.61
CA ILE A 443 22.07 10.41 24.86
C ILE A 443 21.93 9.51 23.62
N PHE A 444 20.76 9.53 22.98
CA PHE A 444 20.50 8.68 21.82
C PHE A 444 20.92 9.30 20.48
N LYS A 445 21.51 10.52 20.50
CA LYS A 445 21.94 11.28 19.31
C LYS A 445 20.84 11.38 18.25
N ILE A 446 19.63 11.72 18.67
CA ILE A 446 18.42 11.59 17.84
C ILE A 446 18.50 12.46 16.58
N LYS A 447 18.96 13.71 16.72
CA LYS A 447 19.15 14.65 15.62
C LYS A 447 20.08 14.13 14.50
N GLN A 448 20.96 13.17 14.82
CA GLN A 448 21.93 12.59 13.87
C GLN A 448 21.43 11.28 13.23
N LYS A 449 20.35 10.68 13.76
CA LYS A 449 19.90 9.32 13.40
C LYS A 449 18.49 9.26 12.80
N VAL A 450 17.64 10.24 13.13
CA VAL A 450 16.23 10.34 12.73
C VAL A 450 16.06 11.64 11.97
#